data_AF-A0A9E2E4X5-F1
#
_entry.id   AF-A0A9E2E4X5-F1
#
_cell.length_a   1.000
_cell.length_b   1.000
_cell.length_c   1.000
_cell.angle_alpha   90.00
_cell.angle_beta   90.00
_cell.angle_gamma   90.00
#
_symmetry.space_group_name_H-M   'P 1'
#
loop_
_entity.id
_entity.type
_entity.pdbx_description
1 polymer ?
#
loop_
_entity_poly.entity_id
_entity_poly.type
_entity_poly.pdbx_seq_one_letter_code
_entity_poly.pdbx_strand_id
1 'polypeptide(L)'
;AEMSDLEDHIREEIIFTPQTWQDMNIQFGATFNLAHSFMQMLYFRPRNKFEELDNCYLVGGGTHPGSGLPTIYESGRIAANLISKQHGIPFKSKNQQI
;
A
#
# COMPACT_ATOMS: atom_id res chain seq x y z
N ALA A 1 26.17 -18.20 18.55
CA ALA A 1 26.14 -17.05 19.47
C ALA A 1 24.68 -16.75 19.70
N GLU A 2 24.13 -17.22 20.82
CA GLU A 2 22.75 -16.93 21.19
C GLU A 2 22.74 -15.64 22.00
N MET A 3 21.80 -14.74 21.70
CA MET A 3 21.58 -13.50 22.45
C MET A 3 20.76 -13.81 23.71
N SER A 4 21.32 -14.62 24.60
CA SER A 4 20.63 -15.13 25.80
C SER A 4 20.40 -14.08 26.88
N ASP A 5 21.10 -12.94 26.82
CA ASP A 5 21.04 -11.81 27.77
C ASP A 5 20.29 -10.60 27.20
N LEU A 6 19.52 -10.77 26.11
CA LEU A 6 18.81 -9.67 25.45
C LEU A 6 17.89 -8.92 26.42
N GLU A 7 17.15 -9.63 27.27
CA GLU A 7 16.19 -9.05 28.23
C GLU A 7 16.86 -8.05 29.19
N ASP A 8 18.04 -8.39 29.71
CA ASP A 8 18.81 -7.53 30.64
C ASP A 8 19.27 -6.21 30.00
N HIS A 9 19.26 -6.14 28.66
CA HIS A 9 19.73 -4.99 27.89
C HIS A 9 18.60 -4.15 27.28
N ILE A 10 17.34 -4.55 27.41
CA ILE A 10 16.19 -3.76 26.93
C ILE A 10 16.04 -2.51 27.80
N ARG A 11 16.06 -1.33 27.17
CA ARG A 11 15.84 -0.04 27.84
C ARG A 11 14.42 0.46 27.71
N GLU A 12 13.79 0.19 26.58
CA GLU A 12 12.45 0.60 26.21
C GLU A 12 11.82 -0.50 25.35
N GLU A 13 10.53 -0.75 25.52
CA GLU A 13 9.78 -1.72 24.75
C GLU A 13 8.45 -1.12 24.28
N ILE A 14 8.13 -1.30 23.01
CA ILE A 14 6.83 -0.95 22.44
C ILE A 14 6.31 -2.15 21.66
N ILE A 15 5.11 -2.60 22.01
CA ILE A 15 4.49 -3.78 21.39
C ILE A 15 3.34 -3.32 20.51
N PHE A 16 3.39 -3.73 19.24
CA PHE A 16 2.29 -3.59 18.29
C PHE A 16 1.65 -4.95 18.05
N THR A 17 0.34 -5.02 18.27
CA THR A 17 -0.46 -6.21 17.94
C THR A 17 -1.36 -5.91 16.74
N PRO A 18 -1.98 -6.93 16.11
CA PRO A 18 -3.01 -6.67 15.11
C PRO A 18 -4.12 -5.73 15.60
N GLN A 19 -4.49 -5.78 16.89
CA GLN A 19 -5.46 -4.85 17.47
C GLN A 19 -4.94 -3.41 17.46
N THR A 20 -3.68 -3.19 17.85
CA THR A 20 -3.03 -1.87 17.81
C THR A 20 -3.13 -1.24 16.41
N TRP A 21 -2.94 -2.03 15.36
CA TRP A 21 -3.09 -1.56 13.98
C TRP A 21 -4.54 -1.27 13.60
N GLN A 22 -5.50 -2.08 14.05
CA GLN A 22 -6.94 -1.82 13.86
C GLN A 22 -7.36 -0.50 14.50
N ASP A 23 -6.88 -0.23 15.71
CA ASP A 23 -7.14 1.03 16.43
C ASP A 23 -6.56 2.25 15.69
N MET A 24 -5.54 2.03 14.83
CA MET A 24 -4.97 3.03 13.91
C MET A 24 -5.67 3.07 12.54
N ASN A 25 -6.88 2.52 12.43
CA ASN A 25 -7.68 2.42 11.21
C ASN A 25 -7.07 1.53 10.11
N ILE A 26 -6.14 0.63 10.45
CA ILE A 26 -5.69 -0.42 9.53
C ILE A 26 -6.67 -1.58 9.64
N GLN A 27 -7.57 -1.71 8.66
CA GLN A 27 -8.59 -2.76 8.65
C GLN A 27 -7.99 -4.15 8.89
N PHE A 28 -8.60 -4.90 9.80
CA PHE A 28 -8.15 -6.22 10.28
C PHE A 28 -6.71 -6.28 10.84
N GLY A 29 -6.03 -5.15 11.01
CA GLY A 29 -4.62 -5.08 11.39
C GLY A 29 -3.69 -5.53 10.26
N ALA A 30 -4.20 -5.59 9.02
CA ALA A 30 -3.48 -6.05 7.86
C ALA A 30 -2.53 -4.97 7.33
N THR A 31 -1.30 -4.94 7.85
CA THR A 31 -0.26 -3.96 7.47
C THR A 31 0.12 -4.02 5.98
N PHE A 32 -0.17 -5.13 5.32
CA PHE A 32 0.01 -5.33 3.87
C PHE A 32 -1.31 -5.42 3.09
N ASN A 33 -2.43 -4.99 3.67
CA ASN A 33 -3.74 -4.95 3.01
C ASN A 33 -4.21 -6.35 2.54
N LEU A 34 -4.69 -6.49 1.29
CA LEU A 34 -5.17 -7.75 0.71
C LEU A 34 -4.16 -8.91 0.84
N ALA A 35 -4.66 -10.11 1.11
CA ALA A 35 -3.82 -11.29 1.27
C ALA A 35 -3.20 -11.74 -0.07
N HIS A 36 -2.11 -12.50 0.02
CA HIS A 36 -1.40 -13.06 -1.13
C HIS A 36 -2.07 -14.34 -1.68
N SER A 37 -3.39 -14.29 -1.83
CA SER A 37 -4.16 -15.36 -2.48
C SER A 37 -4.40 -15.02 -3.96
N PHE A 38 -4.60 -16.03 -4.79
CA PHE A 38 -4.78 -15.85 -6.24
C PHE A 38 -5.89 -14.83 -6.58
N MET A 39 -7.03 -14.90 -5.88
CA MET A 39 -8.19 -14.03 -6.11
C MET A 39 -8.06 -12.63 -5.51
N GLN A 40 -7.02 -12.36 -4.71
CA GLN A 40 -6.77 -11.05 -4.10
C GLN A 40 -5.50 -10.36 -4.66
N MET A 41 -4.89 -10.95 -5.68
CA MET A 41 -3.65 -10.49 -6.29
C MET A 41 -3.81 -10.15 -7.78
N LEU A 42 -2.74 -9.62 -8.36
CA LEU A 42 -2.56 -9.40 -9.80
C LEU A 42 -3.74 -8.62 -10.43
N TYR A 43 -4.43 -9.25 -11.38
CA TYR A 43 -5.53 -8.67 -12.14
C TYR A 43 -6.76 -8.38 -11.27
N PHE A 44 -6.99 -9.18 -10.23
CA PHE A 44 -8.17 -9.08 -9.36
C PHE A 44 -8.06 -7.99 -8.30
N ARG A 45 -6.95 -7.24 -8.26
CA ARG A 45 -6.83 -6.08 -7.38
C ARG A 45 -7.72 -4.93 -7.87
N PRO A 46 -8.34 -4.17 -6.96
CA PRO A 46 -9.04 -2.93 -7.29
C PRO A 46 -8.17 -2.02 -8.17
N ARG A 47 -8.78 -1.44 -9.19
CA ARG A 47 -8.09 -0.58 -10.17
C ARG A 47 -8.01 0.86 -9.66
N ASN A 48 -7.02 1.60 -10.15
CA ASN A 48 -6.78 2.98 -9.71
C ASN A 48 -7.89 3.95 -10.11
N LYS A 49 -8.58 3.75 -11.23
CA LYS A 49 -9.83 4.47 -11.52
C LYS A 49 -10.97 3.66 -10.93
N PHE A 50 -11.73 4.26 -10.02
CA PHE A 50 -12.87 3.61 -9.41
C PHE A 50 -13.98 3.45 -10.47
N GLU A 51 -14.63 2.29 -10.50
CA GLU A 51 -15.53 1.93 -11.60
C GLU A 51 -16.88 2.64 -11.49
N GLU A 52 -17.28 2.95 -10.25
CA GLU A 52 -18.60 3.48 -9.91
C GLU A 52 -18.66 5.01 -9.91
N LEU A 53 -17.51 5.71 -9.89
CA LEU A 53 -17.44 7.18 -9.82
C LEU A 53 -16.36 7.75 -10.75
N ASP A 54 -16.77 8.62 -11.67
CA ASP A 54 -15.90 9.13 -12.74
C ASP A 54 -14.64 9.88 -12.28
N ASN A 55 -14.73 10.60 -11.16
CA ASN A 55 -13.66 11.42 -10.62
C ASN A 55 -13.09 10.87 -9.30
N CYS A 56 -13.21 9.56 -9.09
CA CYS A 56 -12.68 8.88 -7.91
C CYS A 56 -11.52 7.96 -8.31
N TYR A 57 -10.42 8.08 -7.56
CA TYR A 57 -9.21 7.32 -7.80
C TYR A 57 -8.72 6.65 -6.52
N LEU A 58 -8.39 5.36 -6.63
CA LEU A 58 -7.82 4.56 -5.56
C LEU A 58 -6.30 4.55 -5.66
N VAL A 59 -5.63 4.58 -4.51
CA VAL A 59 -4.17 4.48 -4.38
C VAL A 59 -3.78 3.70 -3.13
N GLY A 60 -2.56 3.15 -3.12
CA GLY A 60 -1.97 2.49 -1.96
C GLY A 60 -1.93 0.96 -2.08
N GLY A 61 -1.65 0.29 -0.96
CA GLY A 61 -1.29 -1.14 -0.96
C GLY A 61 -2.45 -2.10 -1.28
N GLY A 62 -3.69 -1.65 -1.13
CA GLY A 62 -4.88 -2.42 -1.53
C GLY A 62 -5.20 -2.33 -3.01
N THR A 63 -4.69 -1.31 -3.69
CA THR A 63 -4.95 -1.03 -5.11
C THR A 63 -3.85 -1.64 -5.97
N HIS A 64 -4.14 -1.88 -7.25
CA HIS A 64 -3.13 -2.20 -8.23
C HIS A 64 -1.95 -1.18 -8.16
N PRO A 65 -0.68 -1.63 -8.26
CA PRO A 65 -0.20 -2.99 -8.46
C PRO A 65 -0.15 -3.87 -7.19
N GLY A 66 -0.08 -3.27 -6.00
CA GLY A 66 -0.25 -3.98 -4.74
C GLY A 66 0.53 -3.40 -3.57
N SER A 67 0.82 -4.27 -2.59
CA SER A 67 1.44 -3.91 -1.31
C SER A 67 2.98 -3.84 -1.39
N GLY A 68 3.59 -3.03 -0.52
CA GLY A 68 5.03 -2.75 -0.49
C GLY A 68 5.37 -1.32 -0.96
N LEU A 69 6.46 -0.74 -0.49
CA LEU A 69 6.79 0.67 -0.78
C LEU A 69 6.84 0.98 -2.30
N PRO A 70 7.56 0.20 -3.14
CA PRO A 70 7.64 0.50 -4.57
C PRO A 70 6.28 0.45 -5.28
N THR A 71 5.47 -0.55 -4.97
CA THR A 71 4.14 -0.77 -5.57
C THR A 71 3.11 0.22 -5.07
N ILE A 72 3.19 0.67 -3.80
CA ILE A 72 2.38 1.74 -3.25
C ILE A 72 2.65 3.06 -3.98
N TYR A 73 3.92 3.41 -4.16
CA TYR A 73 4.29 4.62 -4.92
C TYR A 73 3.84 4.52 -6.38
N GLU A 74 3.99 3.35 -7.00
CA GLU A 74 3.54 3.12 -8.36
C GLU A 74 2.02 3.25 -8.50
N SER A 75 1.25 2.78 -7.50
CA SER A 75 -0.19 2.97 -7.47
C SER A 75 -0.58 4.46 -7.55
N GLY A 76 0.10 5.30 -6.75
CA GLY A 76 -0.07 6.76 -6.82
C GLY A 76 0.30 7.34 -8.19
N ARG A 77 1.40 6.85 -8.78
CA ARG A 77 1.86 7.28 -10.11
C ARG A 77 0.85 6.95 -11.21
N ILE A 78 0.26 5.75 -11.17
CA ILE A 78 -0.77 5.32 -12.11
C ILE A 78 -2.00 6.21 -11.99
N ALA A 79 -2.50 6.45 -10.76
CA ALA A 79 -3.64 7.33 -10.54
C ALA A 79 -3.38 8.75 -11.06
N ALA A 80 -2.21 9.34 -10.77
CA ALA A 80 -1.84 10.66 -11.26
C ALA A 80 -1.77 10.73 -12.80
N ASN A 81 -1.25 9.67 -13.44
CA ASN A 81 -1.24 9.57 -14.90
C ASN A 81 -2.66 9.47 -15.48
N LEU A 82 -3.55 8.68 -14.85
CA LEU A 82 -4.94 8.57 -15.27
C LEU A 82 -5.68 9.92 -15.18
N ILE A 83 -5.51 10.64 -14.07
CA ILE A 83 -6.05 12.00 -13.89
C ILE A 83 -5.50 12.94 -14.97
N SER A 84 -4.18 12.92 -15.21
CA SER A 84 -3.55 13.76 -16.23
C SER A 84 -4.12 13.48 -17.62
N LYS A 85 -4.29 12.20 -17.98
CA LYS A 85 -4.92 11.78 -19.24
C LYS A 85 -6.36 12.27 -19.35
N GLN A 86 -7.16 12.15 -18.30
CA GLN A 86 -8.56 12.59 -18.29
C GLN A 86 -8.67 14.10 -18.59
N HIS A 87 -7.72 14.91 -18.10
CA HIS A 87 -7.71 16.35 -18.30
C HIS A 87 -6.85 16.82 -19.49
N GLY A 88 -6.30 15.91 -20.29
CA GLY A 88 -5.44 16.27 -21.44
C GLY A 88 -4.11 16.92 -21.05
N ILE A 89 -3.63 16.70 -19.82
CA ILE A 89 -2.38 17.26 -19.30
C ILE A 89 -1.25 16.25 -19.50
N PRO A 90 -0.06 16.66 -20.01
CA PRO A 90 1.09 15.76 -20.12
C PRO A 90 1.56 15.26 -18.75
N PHE A 91 1.57 13.94 -18.54
CA PHE A 91 2.14 13.32 -17.34
C PHE A 91 3.66 13.13 -17.49
N LYS A 92 4.45 13.70 -16.57
CA LYS A 92 5.90 13.49 -16.50
C LYS A 92 6.29 12.82 -15.18
N SER A 93 6.67 11.55 -15.23
CA SER A 93 7.29 10.88 -14.09
C SER A 93 8.76 11.29 -13.98
N LYS A 94 9.17 11.86 -12.84
CA LYS A 94 10.59 12.13 -12.54
C LYS A 94 11.34 10.90 -12.04
N ASN A 95 10.62 9.88 -11.57
CA ASN A 95 11.18 8.58 -11.21
C ASN A 95 11.13 7.67 -12.44
N GLN A 96 12.30 7.47 -13.06
CA GLN A 96 12.51 6.58 -14.21
C GLN A 96 13.17 5.24 -13.81
N GLN A 97 13.40 5.01 -12.51
CA GLN A 97 14.20 3.89 -11.99
C GLN A 97 13.36 2.74 -11.38
N ILE A 98 12.15 2.51 -11.88
CA ILE A 98 11.38 1.29 -11.56
C ILE A 98 11.07 0.54 -12.84
#